data_AF-A0A7Z1N7I8-F1
#
_entry.id   AF-A0A7Z1N7I8-F1
#
_cell.length_a   1.000
_cell.length_b   1.000
_cell.length_c   1.000
_cell.angle_alpha   90.00
_cell.angle_beta   90.00
_cell.angle_gamma   90.00
#
_symmetry.space_group_name_H-M   'P 1'
#
loop_
_entity.id
_entity.type
_entity.pdbx_description
1 polymer ?
#
loop_
_entity_poly.entity_id
_entity_poly.type
_entity_poly.pdbx_seq_one_letter_code
_entity_poly.pdbx_strand_id
1 'polypeptide(L)'
;MTRLWASLLTVIIYILSQFLPLLIVTKLPFVQYSGIELTKAVIYIQLVLFLIAATTIILINLKIKNPTKLELEVKEPKKYIIPWALLGFALVMIYQMVVSIVYTQIFGTQQTSPNTERLIVIARKIPLFIFFVSIVGPLLEEYVFRKVIFGELFNAIKGNRIVAFAIATTVSSLIFALAHNDYKFIPIYFGMGVIFSLAYV
;
A
#
# COMPACT_ATOMS: atom_id res chain seq x y z
N MET A 1 20.06 13.32 -3.53
CA MET A 1 20.33 11.89 -3.32
C MET A 1 20.15 11.18 -4.66
N THR A 2 20.88 10.09 -4.92
CA THR A 2 20.61 9.30 -6.13
C THR A 2 19.30 8.54 -5.97
N ARG A 3 18.59 8.32 -7.07
CA ARG A 3 17.34 7.56 -7.11
C ARG A 3 17.45 6.14 -6.53
N LEU A 4 18.56 5.44 -6.77
CA LEU A 4 18.77 4.10 -6.22
C LEU A 4 18.70 4.13 -4.68
N TRP A 5 19.43 5.06 -4.06
CA TRP A 5 19.40 5.22 -2.60
C TRP A 5 18.03 5.65 -2.09
N ALA A 6 17.35 6.56 -2.79
CA ALA A 6 16.00 6.98 -2.43
C ALA A 6 15.01 5.81 -2.46
N SER A 7 15.09 4.95 -3.47
CA SER A 7 14.23 3.78 -3.66
C SER A 7 14.48 2.73 -2.59
N LEU A 8 15.76 2.38 -2.37
CA LEU A 8 16.16 1.43 -1.33
C LEU A 8 15.72 1.90 0.07
N LEU A 9 15.99 3.16 0.41
CA LEU A 9 15.57 3.71 1.70
C LEU A 9 14.05 3.75 1.84
N THR A 10 13.31 4.07 0.77
CA THR A 10 11.84 4.07 0.79
C THR A 10 11.30 2.68 1.16
N VAL A 11 11.79 1.63 0.51
CA VAL A 11 11.37 0.25 0.80
C VAL A 11 11.80 -0.19 2.20
N ILE A 12 13.04 0.09 2.61
CA ILE A 12 13.54 -0.26 3.94
C ILE A 12 12.73 0.43 5.04
N ILE A 13 12.48 1.74 4.93
CA ILE A 13 11.71 2.50 5.91
C ILE A 13 10.27 1.95 6.01
N TYR A 14 9.64 1.63 4.89
CA TYR A 14 8.31 1.02 4.89
C TYR A 14 8.29 -0.33 5.59
N ILE A 15 9.21 -1.24 5.24
CA ILE A 15 9.33 -2.57 5.88
C ILE A 15 9.58 -2.41 7.39
N LEU A 16 10.52 -1.55 7.79
CA LEU A 16 10.78 -1.28 9.20
C LEU A 16 9.54 -0.76 9.90
N SER A 17 8.81 0.18 9.28
CA SER A 17 7.59 0.72 9.87
C SER A 17 6.52 -0.35 10.07
N GLN A 18 6.45 -1.37 9.22
CA GLN A 18 5.49 -2.48 9.32
C GLN A 18 5.84 -3.47 10.44
N PHE A 19 7.11 -3.83 10.59
CA PHE A 19 7.51 -4.94 11.48
C PHE A 19 8.07 -4.48 12.82
N LEU A 20 8.59 -3.26 12.91
CA LEU A 20 9.20 -2.74 14.14
C LEU A 20 8.21 -2.61 15.31
N PRO A 21 6.90 -2.31 15.14
CA PRO A 21 5.94 -2.33 16.26
C PRO A 21 5.93 -3.67 17.00
N LEU A 22 5.98 -4.79 16.27
CA LEU A 22 6.00 -6.13 16.85
C LEU A 22 7.24 -6.38 17.69
N LEU A 23 8.38 -5.80 17.31
CA LEU A 23 9.62 -5.91 18.08
C LEU A 23 9.62 -4.97 19.29
N ILE A 24 9.14 -3.73 19.14
CA ILE A 24 9.11 -2.74 20.23
C ILE A 24 8.25 -3.22 21.39
N VAL A 25 7.10 -3.83 21.12
CA VAL A 25 6.21 -4.28 22.21
C VAL A 25 6.79 -5.43 23.05
N THR A 26 7.83 -6.11 22.57
CA THR A 26 8.56 -7.13 23.37
C THR A 26 9.53 -6.53 24.38
N LYS A 27 9.70 -5.19 24.39
CA LYS A 27 10.63 -4.47 25.27
C LYS A 27 9.88 -3.71 26.36
N LEU A 28 10.60 -3.30 27.41
CA LEU A 28 10.05 -2.39 28.43
C LEU A 28 9.73 -1.02 27.80
N PRO A 29 8.62 -0.37 28.18
CA PRO A 29 7.66 -0.75 29.23
C PRO A 29 6.51 -1.66 28.76
N PHE A 30 6.47 -2.07 27.48
CA PHE A 30 5.32 -2.72 26.85
C PHE A 30 5.22 -4.22 27.11
N VAL A 31 6.33 -4.89 27.47
CA VAL A 31 6.38 -6.34 27.70
C VAL A 31 5.41 -6.84 28.77
N GLN A 32 4.97 -5.96 29.68
CA GLN A 32 3.98 -6.27 30.71
C GLN A 32 2.52 -6.22 30.20
N TYR A 33 2.27 -5.62 29.04
CA TYR A 33 0.93 -5.49 28.48
C TYR A 33 0.46 -6.81 27.87
N SER A 34 -0.82 -7.11 28.03
CA SER A 34 -1.47 -8.29 27.45
C SER A 34 -2.85 -7.95 26.90
N GLY A 35 -3.39 -8.85 26.06
CA GLY A 35 -4.73 -8.74 25.50
C GLY A 35 -4.99 -7.40 24.80
N ILE A 36 -6.00 -6.67 25.28
CA ILE A 36 -6.46 -5.41 24.69
C ILE A 36 -5.40 -4.29 24.79
N GLU A 37 -4.65 -4.21 25.90
CA GLU A 37 -3.67 -3.15 26.13
C GLU A 37 -2.44 -3.35 25.24
N LEU A 38 -2.01 -4.60 25.05
CA LEU A 38 -0.97 -4.93 24.07
C LEU A 38 -1.41 -4.56 22.66
N THR A 39 -2.64 -4.88 22.29
CA THR A 39 -3.20 -4.56 20.97
C THR A 39 -3.20 -3.05 20.73
N LYS A 40 -3.65 -2.26 21.71
CA LYS A 40 -3.60 -0.79 21.65
C LYS A 40 -2.17 -0.29 21.50
N ALA A 41 -1.22 -0.80 22.29
CA ALA A 41 0.17 -0.41 22.21
C ALA A 41 0.78 -0.68 20.82
N VAL A 42 0.57 -1.89 20.26
CA VAL A 42 1.01 -2.22 18.89
C VAL A 42 0.45 -1.22 17.90
N ILE A 43 -0.85 -0.90 17.98
CA ILE A 43 -1.50 0.03 17.05
C ILE A 43 -0.93 1.43 17.20
N TYR A 44 -0.86 2.00 18.41
CA TYR A 44 -0.33 3.35 18.59
C TYR A 44 1.13 3.48 18.13
N ILE A 45 1.96 2.48 18.41
CA ILE A 45 3.34 2.43 17.91
C ILE A 45 3.34 2.37 16.38
N GLN A 46 2.51 1.52 15.78
CA GLN A 46 2.35 1.41 14.33
C GLN A 46 1.94 2.75 13.70
N LEU A 47 0.99 3.46 14.31
CA LEU A 47 0.53 4.76 13.83
C LEU A 47 1.66 5.79 13.84
N VAL A 48 2.38 5.90 14.97
CA VAL A 48 3.52 6.83 15.09
C VAL A 48 4.60 6.50 14.07
N LEU A 49 4.98 5.23 13.93
CA LEU A 49 6.00 4.81 12.96
C LEU A 49 5.56 5.05 11.51
N PHE A 50 4.28 4.88 11.18
CA PHE A 50 3.75 5.21 9.86
C PHE A 50 3.80 6.71 9.55
N LEU A 51 3.50 7.59 10.52
CA LEU A 51 3.67 9.04 10.30
C LEU A 51 5.12 9.42 10.07
N ILE A 52 6.04 8.86 10.88
CA ILE A 52 7.48 9.09 10.73
C ILE A 52 7.94 8.57 9.37
N ALA A 53 7.53 7.35 8.99
CA ALA A 53 7.85 6.75 7.71
C ALA A 53 7.33 7.60 6.55
N ALA A 54 6.06 8.01 6.57
CA ALA A 54 5.45 8.80 5.51
C ALA A 54 6.19 10.14 5.34
N THR A 55 6.42 10.85 6.44
CA THR A 55 7.15 12.13 6.43
C THR A 55 8.56 11.95 5.89
N THR A 56 9.29 10.94 6.37
CA THR A 56 10.68 10.68 5.96
C THR A 56 10.77 10.27 4.50
N ILE A 57 9.87 9.41 4.04
CA ILE A 57 9.79 8.97 2.64
C ILE A 57 9.48 10.15 1.73
N ILE A 58 8.53 11.02 2.08
CA ILE A 58 8.25 12.25 1.32
C ILE A 58 9.52 13.11 1.22
N LEU A 59 10.18 13.41 2.34
CA LEU A 59 11.38 14.25 2.37
C LEU A 59 12.54 13.66 1.57
N ILE A 60 12.71 12.33 1.61
CA ILE A 60 13.69 11.61 0.79
C ILE A 60 13.38 11.78 -0.70
N ASN A 61 12.12 11.59 -1.09
CA ASN A 61 11.70 11.61 -2.49
C ASN A 61 11.72 13.03 -3.08
N LEU A 62 11.57 14.08 -2.26
CA LEU A 62 11.78 15.47 -2.69
C LEU A 62 13.24 15.80 -3.03
N LYS A 63 14.21 15.00 -2.55
CA LYS A 63 15.65 15.21 -2.77
C LYS A 63 16.23 14.37 -3.92
N ILE A 64 15.39 13.70 -4.71
CA ILE A 64 15.83 12.91 -5.88
C ILE A 64 16.31 13.87 -6.97
N LYS A 65 17.54 13.66 -7.44
CA LYS A 65 18.17 14.52 -8.47
C LYS A 65 17.94 14.04 -9.90
N ASN A 66 17.51 12.79 -10.08
CA ASN A 66 17.41 12.13 -11.39
C ASN A 66 16.02 11.47 -11.56
N PRO A 67 14.96 12.23 -11.91
CA PRO A 67 13.59 11.74 -12.08
C PRO A 67 13.45 10.68 -13.19
N THR A 68 12.45 9.78 -13.13
CA THR A 68 12.13 8.84 -14.21
C THR A 68 11.40 9.55 -15.34
N LYS A 69 11.28 8.89 -16.50
CA LYS A 69 10.45 9.41 -17.60
C LYS A 69 9.01 9.66 -17.17
N LEU A 70 8.40 8.72 -16.43
CA LEU A 70 7.06 8.87 -15.85
C LEU A 70 6.92 10.12 -14.97
N GLU A 71 7.95 10.45 -14.19
CA GLU A 71 7.90 11.63 -13.31
C GLU A 71 8.07 12.97 -14.05
N LEU A 72 8.62 12.91 -15.26
CA LEU A 72 8.84 14.05 -16.15
C LEU A 72 7.66 14.29 -17.10
N GLU A 73 6.71 13.36 -17.18
CA GLU A 73 5.50 13.52 -18.00
C GLU A 73 4.62 14.66 -17.46
N VAL A 74 3.80 15.23 -18.37
CA VAL A 74 2.90 16.34 -18.03
C VAL A 74 1.88 15.82 -17.03
N LYS A 75 1.84 16.45 -15.85
CA LYS A 75 0.92 16.05 -14.78
C LYS A 75 -0.49 16.56 -15.07
N GLU A 76 -1.47 15.71 -14.75
CA GLU A 76 -2.87 16.09 -14.77
C GLU A 76 -3.14 17.33 -13.93
N PRO A 77 -3.99 18.26 -14.41
CA PRO A 77 -4.43 19.41 -13.65
C PRO A 77 -5.03 19.02 -12.28
N LYS A 78 -4.71 19.79 -11.23
CA LYS A 78 -5.16 19.52 -9.86
C LYS A 78 -6.68 19.38 -9.71
N LYS A 79 -7.46 20.02 -10.58
CA LYS A 79 -8.93 19.92 -10.60
C LYS A 79 -9.45 18.49 -10.83
N TYR A 80 -8.65 17.63 -11.46
CA TYR A 80 -9.04 16.24 -11.73
C TYR A 80 -8.66 15.26 -10.63
N ILE A 81 -7.97 15.71 -9.57
CA ILE A 81 -7.59 14.83 -8.46
C ILE A 81 -8.81 14.15 -7.84
N ILE A 82 -9.88 14.91 -7.53
CA ILE A 82 -11.09 14.35 -6.91
C ILE A 82 -11.83 13.40 -7.88
N PRO A 83 -12.11 13.78 -9.14
CA PRO A 83 -12.69 12.86 -10.12
C PRO A 83 -11.90 11.56 -10.28
N TRP A 84 -10.57 11.62 -10.39
CA TRP A 84 -9.72 10.42 -10.51
C TRP A 84 -9.73 9.56 -9.25
N ALA A 85 -9.70 10.17 -8.07
CA ALA A 85 -9.80 9.44 -6.81
C ALA A 85 -11.15 8.72 -6.68
N LEU A 86 -12.26 9.37 -7.03
CA LEU A 86 -13.60 8.77 -7.01
C LEU A 86 -13.73 7.65 -8.05
N LEU A 87 -13.21 7.85 -9.26
CA LEU A 87 -13.20 6.82 -10.30
C LEU A 87 -12.37 5.60 -9.88
N GLY A 88 -11.15 5.81 -9.38
CA GLY A 88 -10.30 4.73 -8.88
C GLY A 88 -10.95 3.96 -7.74
N PHE A 89 -11.56 4.68 -6.79
CA PHE A 89 -12.35 4.06 -5.71
C PHE A 89 -13.50 3.22 -6.26
N ALA A 90 -14.30 3.76 -7.18
CA ALA A 90 -15.42 3.04 -7.77
C ALA A 90 -14.97 1.77 -8.50
N LEU A 91 -13.90 1.84 -9.31
CA LEU A 91 -13.33 0.70 -10.02
C LEU A 91 -12.86 -0.39 -9.06
N VAL A 92 -12.17 -0.01 -7.99
CA VAL A 92 -11.71 -0.94 -6.95
C VAL A 92 -12.87 -1.59 -6.21
N MET A 93 -13.94 -0.85 -5.90
CA MET A 93 -15.14 -1.39 -5.25
C MET A 93 -15.88 -2.37 -6.16
N ILE A 94 -16.05 -2.03 -7.44
CA ILE A 94 -16.66 -2.91 -8.45
C ILE A 94 -15.84 -4.20 -8.61
N TYR A 95 -14.51 -4.07 -8.73
CA TYR A 95 -13.63 -5.22 -8.85
C TYR A 95 -13.72 -6.16 -7.64
N GLN A 96 -13.65 -5.60 -6.44
CA GLN A 96 -13.81 -6.36 -5.19
C GLN A 96 -15.15 -7.10 -5.16
N MET A 97 -16.25 -6.42 -5.49
CA MET A 97 -17.58 -7.02 -5.56
C MET A 97 -17.62 -8.21 -6.52
N VAL A 98 -17.07 -8.06 -7.74
CA VAL A 98 -17.02 -9.13 -8.74
C VAL A 98 -16.23 -10.33 -8.21
N VAL A 99 -15.03 -10.12 -7.65
CA VAL A 99 -14.22 -11.21 -7.10
C VAL A 99 -14.92 -11.88 -5.92
N SER A 100 -15.59 -11.13 -5.04
CA SER A 100 -16.37 -11.69 -3.92
C SER A 100 -17.54 -12.54 -4.40
N ILE A 101 -18.23 -12.14 -5.48
CA ILE A 101 -19.28 -12.96 -6.09
C ILE A 101 -18.68 -14.27 -6.62
N VAL A 102 -17.59 -14.20 -7.38
CA VAL A 102 -16.90 -15.39 -7.90
C VAL A 102 -16.49 -16.33 -6.76
N TYR A 103 -15.93 -15.81 -5.68
CA TYR A 103 -15.57 -16.61 -4.50
C TYR A 103 -16.78 -17.29 -3.88
N THR A 104 -17.89 -16.57 -3.75
CA THR A 104 -19.11 -17.14 -3.19
C THR A 104 -19.64 -18.29 -4.06
N GLN A 105 -19.56 -18.16 -5.38
CA GLN A 105 -19.95 -19.23 -6.30
C GLN A 105 -19.01 -20.46 -6.22
N ILE A 106 -17.70 -20.25 -6.06
CA ILE A 106 -16.71 -21.34 -5.96
C ILE A 106 -16.81 -22.07 -4.62
N PHE A 107 -16.96 -21.34 -3.51
CA PHE A 107 -16.87 -21.88 -2.15
C PHE A 107 -18.24 -22.10 -1.49
N GLY A 108 -19.35 -21.77 -2.17
CA GLY A 108 -20.71 -21.93 -1.69
C GLY A 108 -21.13 -20.99 -0.56
N THR A 109 -20.20 -20.17 -0.03
CA THR A 109 -20.45 -19.23 1.07
C THR A 109 -19.66 -17.94 0.87
N GLN A 110 -20.15 -16.84 1.41
CA GLN A 110 -19.47 -15.56 1.35
C GLN A 110 -18.15 -15.62 2.13
N GLN A 111 -17.06 -15.28 1.46
CA GLN A 111 -15.73 -15.27 2.06
C GLN A 111 -15.43 -13.88 2.62
N THR A 112 -15.02 -13.80 3.87
CA THR A 112 -14.56 -12.57 4.52
C THR A 112 -13.05 -12.59 4.72
N SER A 113 -12.39 -11.48 4.41
CA SER A 113 -10.95 -11.32 4.61
C SER A 113 -10.66 -11.21 6.10
N PRO A 114 -9.78 -12.08 6.67
CA PRO A 114 -9.32 -11.94 8.05
C PRO A 114 -8.68 -10.57 8.31
N ASN A 115 -8.02 -10.00 7.30
CA ASN A 115 -7.48 -8.65 7.38
C ASN A 115 -8.61 -7.61 7.55
N THR A 116 -9.64 -7.63 6.71
CA THR A 116 -10.78 -6.72 6.82
C THR A 116 -11.50 -6.85 8.16
N GLU A 117 -11.75 -8.06 8.63
CA GLU A 117 -12.37 -8.30 9.94
C GLU A 117 -11.54 -7.70 11.07
N ARG A 118 -10.22 -7.92 11.05
CA ARG A 118 -9.29 -7.34 12.02
C ARG A 118 -9.33 -5.82 11.99
N LEU A 119 -9.31 -5.21 10.81
CA LEU A 119 -9.38 -3.75 10.65
C LEU A 119 -10.70 -3.19 11.19
N ILE A 120 -11.85 -3.85 10.94
CA ILE A 120 -13.16 -3.44 11.47
C ILE A 120 -13.16 -3.49 13.01
N VAL A 121 -12.67 -4.57 13.61
CA VAL A 121 -12.59 -4.71 15.07
C VAL A 121 -11.70 -3.63 15.69
N ILE A 122 -10.56 -3.32 15.06
CA ILE A 122 -9.67 -2.26 15.51
C ILE A 122 -10.34 -0.89 15.37
N ALA A 123 -10.93 -0.60 14.22
CA ALA A 123 -11.58 0.68 13.94
C ALA A 123 -12.70 1.00 14.95
N ARG A 124 -13.47 -0.01 15.39
CA ARG A 124 -14.49 0.16 16.43
C ARG A 124 -13.90 0.54 17.79
N LYS A 125 -12.68 0.10 18.10
CA LYS A 125 -11.98 0.36 19.37
C LYS A 125 -11.16 1.65 19.33
N ILE A 126 -10.59 1.97 18.18
CA ILE A 126 -9.72 3.13 17.96
C ILE A 126 -10.20 3.81 16.67
N PRO A 127 -11.23 4.67 16.69
CA PRO A 127 -11.79 5.28 15.49
C PRO A 127 -10.77 6.07 14.66
N LEU A 128 -9.78 6.70 15.33
CA LEU A 128 -8.68 7.40 14.65
C LEU A 128 -7.89 6.48 13.70
N PHE A 129 -7.88 5.16 13.96
CA PHE A 129 -7.23 4.18 13.08
C PHE A 129 -7.80 4.19 11.66
N ILE A 130 -9.08 4.52 11.49
CA ILE A 130 -9.73 4.62 10.16
C ILE A 130 -9.00 5.64 9.30
N PHE A 131 -8.77 6.84 9.82
CA PHE A 131 -8.05 7.91 9.10
C PHE A 131 -6.67 7.43 8.63
N PHE A 132 -5.98 6.67 9.49
CA PHE A 132 -4.66 6.14 9.18
C PHE A 132 -4.67 5.11 8.06
N VAL A 133 -5.56 4.12 8.11
CA VAL A 133 -5.64 3.09 7.07
C VAL A 133 -6.25 3.61 5.78
N SER A 134 -7.02 4.71 5.81
CA SER A 134 -7.58 5.32 4.61
C SER A 134 -6.66 6.33 3.93
N ILE A 135 -5.65 6.87 4.63
CA ILE A 135 -4.79 7.94 4.10
C ILE A 135 -3.32 7.58 4.19
N VAL A 136 -2.80 7.35 5.40
CA VAL A 136 -1.35 7.17 5.61
C VAL A 136 -0.85 5.85 5.02
N GLY A 137 -1.60 4.76 5.22
CA GLY A 137 -1.29 3.47 4.61
C GLY A 137 -1.23 3.54 3.08
N PRO A 138 -2.33 3.92 2.40
CA PRO A 138 -2.35 4.07 0.95
C PRO A 138 -1.28 5.03 0.42
N LEU A 139 -1.00 6.14 1.12
CA LEU A 139 0.09 7.04 0.74
C LEU A 139 1.45 6.34 0.70
N LEU A 140 1.80 5.61 1.77
CA LEU A 140 3.03 4.82 1.84
C LEU A 140 3.08 3.75 0.75
N GLU A 141 1.95 3.07 0.51
CA GLU A 141 1.80 2.06 -0.51
C GLU A 141 2.05 2.62 -1.92
N GLU A 142 1.53 3.81 -2.24
CA GLU A 142 1.77 4.44 -3.54
C GLU A 142 3.26 4.81 -3.73
N TYR A 143 3.97 5.23 -2.68
CA TYR A 143 5.42 5.44 -2.76
C TYR A 143 6.19 4.13 -2.99
N VAL A 144 5.82 3.05 -2.30
CA VAL A 144 6.56 1.79 -2.34
C VAL A 144 6.22 0.99 -3.60
N PHE A 145 4.94 0.73 -3.84
CA PHE A 145 4.51 -0.18 -4.90
C PHE A 145 4.41 0.53 -6.24
N ARG A 146 3.95 1.78 -6.30
CA ARG A 146 3.81 2.50 -7.58
C ARG A 146 5.05 3.28 -7.96
N LYS A 147 5.52 4.19 -7.11
CA LYS A 147 6.66 5.03 -7.45
C LYS A 147 7.96 4.24 -7.52
N VAL A 148 8.24 3.38 -6.54
CA VAL A 148 9.49 2.60 -6.51
C VAL A 148 9.35 1.32 -7.33
N ILE A 149 8.56 0.33 -6.91
CA ILE A 149 8.59 -0.99 -7.55
C ILE A 149 8.11 -0.90 -9.01
N PHE A 150 6.91 -0.39 -9.25
CA PHE A 150 6.39 -0.26 -10.62
C PHE A 150 7.20 0.77 -11.43
N GLY A 151 7.44 1.96 -10.89
CA GLY A 151 8.10 3.05 -11.62
C GLY A 151 9.53 2.72 -12.03
N GLU A 152 10.32 2.06 -11.17
CA GLU A 152 11.67 1.62 -11.52
C GLU A 152 11.64 0.50 -12.56
N LEU A 153 10.76 -0.51 -12.41
CA LEU A 153 10.64 -1.61 -13.37
C LEU A 153 10.20 -1.10 -14.76
N PHE A 154 9.17 -0.25 -14.80
CA PHE A 154 8.68 0.33 -16.04
C PHE A 154 9.75 1.16 -16.75
N ASN A 155 10.56 1.92 -15.98
CA ASN A 155 11.64 2.73 -16.54
C ASN A 155 12.87 1.90 -16.96
N ALA A 156 13.13 0.77 -16.30
CA ALA A 156 14.25 -0.11 -16.60
C ALA A 156 14.04 -0.94 -17.88
N ILE A 157 12.79 -1.35 -18.17
CA ILE A 157 12.45 -2.14 -19.35
C ILE A 157 12.51 -1.23 -20.59
N LYS A 158 13.55 -1.41 -21.40
CA LYS A 158 13.71 -0.73 -22.69
C LYS A 158 12.96 -1.50 -23.77
N GLY A 159 12.00 -0.87 -24.46
CA GLY A 159 11.28 -1.49 -25.57
C GLY A 159 9.81 -1.11 -25.61
N ASN A 160 8.95 -2.09 -25.94
CA ASN A 160 7.51 -1.89 -26.05
C ASN A 160 6.90 -1.49 -24.70
N ARG A 161 6.24 -0.32 -24.65
CA ARG A 161 5.63 0.21 -23.43
C ARG A 161 4.50 -0.66 -22.88
N ILE A 162 3.76 -1.37 -23.74
CA ILE A 162 2.70 -2.29 -23.32
C ILE A 162 3.32 -3.49 -22.56
N VAL A 163 4.43 -4.03 -23.06
CA VAL A 163 5.15 -5.12 -22.40
C VAL A 163 5.76 -4.65 -21.09
N ALA A 164 6.39 -3.47 -21.08
CA ALA A 164 6.93 -2.87 -19.86
C ALA A 164 5.84 -2.66 -18.80
N PHE A 165 4.67 -2.15 -19.21
CA PHE A 165 3.52 -1.97 -18.33
C PHE A 165 3.02 -3.30 -17.77
N ALA A 166 2.78 -4.30 -18.63
CA ALA A 166 2.27 -5.60 -18.21
C ALA A 166 3.19 -6.26 -17.16
N ILE A 167 4.51 -6.23 -17.39
CA ILE A 167 5.49 -6.79 -16.45
C ILE A 167 5.54 -5.99 -15.15
N ALA A 168 5.71 -4.66 -15.24
CA ALA A 168 5.84 -3.80 -14.06
C ALA A 168 4.58 -3.86 -13.18
N THR A 169 3.40 -3.80 -13.79
CA THR A 169 2.11 -3.90 -13.10
C THR A 169 1.93 -5.28 -12.46
N THR A 170 2.24 -6.37 -13.17
CA THR A 170 2.10 -7.73 -12.61
C THR A 170 3.01 -7.92 -11.40
N VAL A 171 4.29 -7.56 -11.52
CA VAL A 171 5.26 -7.72 -10.44
C VAL A 171 4.90 -6.86 -9.23
N SER A 172 4.62 -5.57 -9.45
CA SER A 172 4.24 -4.64 -8.37
C SER A 172 2.95 -5.06 -7.66
N SER A 173 1.93 -5.47 -8.43
CA SER A 173 0.63 -5.88 -7.88
C SER A 173 0.70 -7.21 -7.13
N LEU A 174 1.55 -8.14 -7.58
CA LEU A 174 1.77 -9.40 -6.87
C LEU A 174 2.49 -9.15 -5.54
N ILE A 175 3.53 -8.31 -5.52
CA ILE A 175 4.24 -7.97 -4.28
C ILE A 175 3.30 -7.23 -3.32
N PHE A 176 2.47 -6.31 -3.82
CA PHE A 176 1.42 -5.64 -3.05
C PHE A 176 0.43 -6.65 -2.43
N ALA A 177 -0.05 -7.62 -3.22
CA ALA A 177 -0.96 -8.65 -2.72
C ALA A 177 -0.34 -9.53 -1.63
N LEU A 178 0.93 -9.93 -1.81
CA LEU A 178 1.64 -10.74 -0.83
C LEU A 178 1.93 -9.97 0.47
N ALA A 179 2.17 -8.65 0.39
CA ALA A 179 2.42 -7.81 1.55
C ALA A 179 1.22 -7.76 2.53
N HIS A 180 0.01 -8.04 2.06
CA HIS A 180 -1.19 -8.09 2.90
C HIS A 180 -1.28 -9.34 3.79
N ASN A 181 -0.44 -10.36 3.55
CA ASN A 181 -0.44 -11.63 4.31
C ASN A 181 -1.82 -12.30 4.39
N ASP A 182 -2.65 -12.12 3.36
CA ASP A 182 -4.00 -12.68 3.26
C ASP A 182 -4.14 -13.48 1.96
N TYR A 183 -3.47 -14.64 1.94
CA TYR A 183 -3.20 -15.42 0.73
C TYR A 183 -4.45 -15.84 -0.03
N LYS A 184 -5.54 -16.16 0.69
CA LYS A 184 -6.82 -16.53 0.06
C LYS A 184 -7.42 -15.38 -0.75
N PHE A 185 -7.07 -14.14 -0.42
CA PHE A 185 -7.60 -12.94 -1.06
C PHE A 185 -6.58 -12.27 -1.99
N ILE A 186 -5.49 -12.97 -2.38
CA ILE A 186 -4.52 -12.48 -3.37
C ILE A 186 -5.20 -11.92 -4.63
N PRO A 187 -6.17 -12.60 -5.27
CA PRO A 187 -6.87 -12.05 -6.43
C PRO A 187 -7.50 -10.67 -6.20
N ILE A 188 -8.03 -10.42 -5.00
CA ILE A 188 -8.56 -9.09 -4.64
C ILE A 188 -7.43 -8.06 -4.62
N TYR A 189 -6.40 -8.27 -3.81
CA TYR A 189 -5.31 -7.31 -3.66
C TYR A 189 -4.51 -7.12 -4.95
N PHE A 190 -4.30 -8.19 -5.71
CA PHE A 190 -3.61 -8.16 -7.00
C PHE A 190 -4.37 -7.26 -7.98
N GLY A 191 -5.68 -7.45 -8.16
CA GLY A 191 -6.43 -6.62 -9.09
C GLY A 191 -6.58 -5.18 -8.63
N MET A 192 -6.66 -4.92 -7.32
CA MET A 192 -6.53 -3.55 -6.79
C MET A 192 -5.20 -2.92 -7.22
N GLY A 193 -4.09 -3.64 -7.07
CA GLY A 193 -2.77 -3.19 -7.52
C GLY A 193 -2.70 -2.90 -9.02
N VAL A 194 -3.36 -3.72 -9.83
CA VAL A 194 -3.47 -3.52 -11.29
C VAL A 194 -4.23 -2.23 -11.60
N ILE A 195 -5.39 -2.02 -10.98
CA ILE A 195 -6.22 -0.82 -11.16
C ILE A 195 -5.44 0.44 -10.76
N PHE A 196 -4.74 0.41 -9.62
CA PHE A 196 -3.92 1.54 -9.18
C PHE A 196 -2.77 1.82 -10.15
N SER A 197 -2.19 0.79 -10.78
CA SER A 197 -1.11 0.98 -11.75
C SER A 197 -1.58 1.66 -13.03
N LEU A 198 -2.87 1.55 -13.40
CA LEU A 198 -3.45 2.26 -14.55
C LEU A 198 -3.47 3.78 -14.38
N ALA A 199 -3.44 4.30 -13.16
CA ALA A 199 -3.41 5.75 -12.92
C ALA A 199 -2.05 6.41 -13.26
N TYR A 200 -1.05 5.61 -13.66
CA TYR A 200 0.33 6.05 -13.91
C TYR A 200 0.73 6.03 -15.39
N VAL A 201 -0.18 5.68 -16.30
CA VAL A 201 0.08 5.54 -17.75
C VAL A 201 -1.09 6.09 -18.55
#